data_AF-A0A1M6WN25-F1
#
_entry.id   AF-A0A1M6WN25-F1
#
_cell.length_a   1.000
_cell.length_b   1.000
_cell.length_c   1.000
_cell.angle_alpha   90.00
_cell.angle_beta   90.00
_cell.angle_gamma   90.00
#
_symmetry.space_group_name_H-M   'P 1'
#
loop_
_entity.id
_entity.type
_entity.pdbx_description
1 polymer ?
#
loop_
_entity_poly.entity_id
_entity_poly.type
_entity_poly.pdbx_seq_one_letter_code
_entity_poly.pdbx_strand_id
1 'polypeptide(L)'
;MGVKRLLILSLAILLLCGCSKKEISTNQKEVTKDFTFRNDILFDTHTNDYIYIKGKDITLDGSNAYMEADINKDEINEKFTIRLGNPKGTEIMYYNEKTCVNLLDLIVNDPLKNSSAFDDREEPNEDYYFQLSCYDLDHDGVKEIILSLGDMSADETSLIYRVSDFDDIPVIYVGAAYGLKNMYISPENHIYAPYGTAGLLNDYIYKDDKLYEAVD
;
A
#
# COMPACT_ATOMS: atom_id res chain seq x y z
N MET A 1 -18.44 63.48 -56.68
CA MET A 1 -19.57 63.85 -55.81
C MET A 1 -20.79 63.06 -56.23
N GLY A 2 -21.20 62.08 -55.44
CA GLY A 2 -22.39 61.27 -55.68
C GLY A 2 -22.71 60.49 -54.41
N VAL A 3 -23.54 61.08 -53.56
CA VAL A 3 -24.09 60.44 -52.36
C VAL A 3 -25.44 59.85 -52.74
N LYS A 4 -25.61 58.54 -52.56
CA LYS A 4 -26.94 57.94 -52.33
C LYS A 4 -26.85 57.03 -51.10
N ARG A 5 -27.49 57.50 -50.02
CA ARG A 5 -28.05 56.70 -48.91
C ARG A 5 -29.20 55.84 -49.50
N LEU A 6 -29.75 54.75 -48.94
CA LEU A 6 -29.81 54.17 -47.60
C LEU A 6 -30.60 52.82 -47.69
N LEU A 7 -30.34 51.88 -46.76
CA LEU A 7 -31.27 50.89 -46.13
C LEU A 7 -31.88 49.77 -47.02
N ILE A 8 -31.85 48.46 -46.70
CA ILE A 8 -32.56 47.67 -45.65
C ILE A 8 -31.92 46.24 -45.62
N LEU A 9 -31.32 45.74 -44.53
CA LEU A 9 -31.87 44.89 -43.43
C LEU A 9 -31.95 43.36 -43.71
N SER A 10 -31.05 42.58 -43.10
CA SER A 10 -31.24 41.20 -42.58
C SER A 10 -29.90 40.67 -42.03
N LEU A 11 -29.66 40.69 -40.71
CA LEU A 11 -30.00 39.66 -39.72
C LEU A 11 -29.34 38.29 -39.98
N ALA A 12 -28.20 38.04 -39.34
CA ALA A 12 -27.80 36.72 -38.85
C ALA A 12 -26.71 36.88 -37.78
N ILE A 13 -27.14 36.88 -36.51
CA ILE A 13 -26.26 36.70 -35.35
C ILE A 13 -25.94 35.21 -35.28
N LEU A 14 -24.70 34.84 -35.58
CA LEU A 14 -24.17 33.51 -35.29
C LEU A 14 -23.29 33.62 -34.04
N LEU A 15 -23.94 33.41 -32.90
CA LEU A 15 -23.32 33.07 -31.63
C LEU A 15 -22.60 31.73 -31.79
N LEU A 16 -21.29 31.76 -32.06
CA LEU A 16 -20.44 30.62 -31.75
C LEU A 16 -20.06 30.75 -30.27
N CYS A 17 -20.93 30.19 -29.42
CA CYS A 17 -20.55 29.70 -28.10
C CYS A 17 -19.48 28.60 -28.28
N GLY A 18 -18.22 29.03 -28.41
CA GLY A 18 -17.08 28.17 -28.21
C GLY A 18 -16.88 27.95 -26.72
N CYS A 19 -17.72 27.13 -26.10
CA CYS A 19 -17.35 26.46 -24.86
C CYS A 19 -16.15 25.57 -25.20
N SER A 20 -14.94 26.10 -25.01
CA SER A 20 -13.74 25.29 -24.93
C SER A 20 -13.95 24.34 -23.76
N LYS A 21 -14.28 23.08 -24.08
CA LYS A 21 -14.11 21.98 -23.15
C LYS A 21 -12.64 21.98 -22.82
N LYS A 22 -12.31 22.47 -21.64
CA LYS A 22 -11.00 22.29 -21.02
C LYS A 22 -10.87 20.78 -20.84
N GLU A 23 -10.12 20.14 -21.74
CA GLU A 23 -9.65 18.77 -21.51
C GLU A 23 -8.88 18.83 -20.20
N ILE A 24 -9.46 18.20 -19.17
CA ILE A 24 -8.71 17.81 -18.00
C ILE A 24 -7.79 16.71 -18.51
N SER A 25 -6.56 17.09 -18.86
CA SER A 25 -5.49 16.12 -19.04
C SER A 25 -5.22 15.54 -17.66
N THR A 26 -5.82 14.39 -17.37
CA THR A 26 -5.35 13.52 -16.30
C THR A 26 -3.91 13.17 -16.68
N ASN A 27 -2.94 13.69 -15.93
CA ASN A 27 -1.53 13.33 -16.10
C ASN A 27 -1.38 11.86 -15.69
N GLN A 28 -1.67 10.95 -16.61
CA GLN A 28 -1.32 9.55 -16.43
C GLN A 28 0.20 9.47 -16.42
N LYS A 29 0.76 9.18 -15.24
CA LYS A 29 2.19 8.94 -15.06
C LYS A 29 2.50 7.57 -15.68
N GLU A 30 2.69 7.54 -17.00
CA GLU A 30 3.19 6.35 -17.70
C GLU A 30 4.61 6.04 -17.19
N VAL A 31 4.75 4.92 -16.50
CA VAL A 31 6.04 4.42 -16.03
C VAL A 31 6.90 4.07 -17.25
N THR A 32 7.88 4.92 -17.55
CA THR A 32 8.94 4.64 -18.52
C THR A 32 10.28 4.53 -17.82
N LYS A 33 10.67 3.29 -17.44
CA LYS A 33 12.05 2.75 -17.46
C LYS A 33 12.10 1.38 -16.77
N ASP A 34 13.00 0.52 -17.23
CA ASP A 34 13.27 -0.86 -16.79
C ASP A 34 13.32 -1.04 -15.25
N PHE A 35 12.17 -1.23 -14.62
CA PHE A 35 12.07 -1.77 -13.27
C PHE A 35 11.76 -3.27 -13.39
N THR A 36 12.71 -4.12 -13.00
CA THR A 36 12.45 -5.55 -12.87
C THR A 36 11.80 -5.82 -11.53
N PHE A 37 10.48 -5.95 -11.53
CA PHE A 37 9.71 -6.31 -10.35
C PHE A 37 10.02 -7.74 -9.90
N ARG A 38 10.16 -7.93 -8.59
CA ARG A 38 10.10 -9.25 -7.99
C ARG A 38 8.70 -9.82 -8.13
N ASN A 39 8.59 -10.94 -8.83
CA ASN A 39 7.30 -11.58 -9.14
C ASN A 39 6.94 -12.71 -8.18
N ASP A 40 7.81 -12.96 -7.21
CA ASP A 40 7.81 -14.05 -6.24
C ASP A 40 7.38 -13.61 -4.82
N ILE A 41 7.11 -12.32 -4.63
CA ILE A 41 6.72 -11.69 -3.36
C ILE A 41 5.50 -10.76 -3.59
N LEU A 42 4.84 -10.35 -2.52
CA LEU A 42 3.72 -9.40 -2.58
C LEU A 42 4.23 -7.98 -2.82
N PHE A 43 5.13 -7.53 -1.94
CA PHE A 43 5.54 -6.13 -1.87
C PHE A 43 7.06 -5.97 -2.05
N ASP A 44 7.49 -5.24 -3.06
CA ASP A 44 8.90 -5.05 -3.37
C ASP A 44 9.47 -3.76 -2.75
N THR A 45 10.21 -3.91 -1.66
CA THR A 45 10.97 -2.81 -1.02
C THR A 45 12.35 -2.59 -1.63
N HIS A 46 12.75 -3.39 -2.63
CA HIS A 46 14.13 -3.47 -3.17
C HIS A 46 15.17 -3.92 -2.16
N THR A 47 14.74 -4.51 -1.04
CA THR A 47 15.60 -5.07 0.01
C THR A 47 15.28 -6.54 0.26
N ASN A 48 16.11 -7.22 1.05
CA ASN A 48 15.83 -8.57 1.55
C ASN A 48 15.33 -8.57 3.01
N ASP A 49 14.89 -7.41 3.51
CA ASP A 49 14.43 -7.25 4.90
C ASP A 49 12.94 -7.61 4.97
N TYR A 50 12.61 -8.87 4.68
CA TYR A 50 11.24 -9.37 4.73
C TYR A 50 11.15 -10.85 5.08
N ILE A 51 9.97 -11.25 5.54
CA ILE A 51 9.50 -12.64 5.64
C ILE A 51 8.28 -12.84 4.78
N TYR A 52 8.12 -14.04 4.26
CA TYR A 52 7.05 -14.40 3.33
C TYR A 52 6.60 -15.82 3.58
N ILE A 53 5.29 -16.06 3.63
CA ILE A 53 4.71 -17.38 3.84
C ILE A 53 3.33 -17.49 3.19
N LYS A 54 3.01 -18.68 2.66
CA LYS A 54 1.68 -18.97 2.13
C LYS A 54 0.76 -19.41 3.26
N GLY A 55 -0.50 -18.98 3.24
CA GLY A 55 -1.50 -19.36 4.24
C GLY A 55 -1.66 -20.86 4.38
N LYS A 56 -1.57 -21.62 3.28
CA LYS A 56 -1.60 -23.09 3.28
C LYS A 56 -0.51 -23.71 4.16
N ASP A 57 0.70 -23.16 4.11
CA ASP A 57 1.83 -23.68 4.87
C ASP A 57 1.61 -23.46 6.37
N ILE A 58 0.90 -22.38 6.74
CA ILE A 58 0.51 -22.10 8.12
C ILE A 58 -0.58 -23.05 8.59
N THR A 59 -1.66 -23.20 7.82
CA THR A 59 -2.87 -23.92 8.26
C THR A 59 -2.77 -25.43 8.18
N LEU A 60 -2.13 -25.97 7.15
CA LEU A 60 -2.04 -27.42 6.94
C LEU A 60 -0.76 -28.01 7.53
N ASP A 61 0.37 -27.33 7.32
CA ASP A 61 1.68 -27.86 7.72
C ASP A 61 2.10 -27.37 9.11
N GLY A 62 1.39 -26.38 9.68
CA GLY A 62 1.75 -25.76 10.96
C GLY A 62 3.05 -24.95 10.88
N SER A 63 3.45 -24.54 9.67
CA SER A 63 4.66 -23.76 9.44
C SER A 63 4.52 -22.35 10.02
N ASN A 64 5.66 -21.71 10.25
CA ASN A 64 5.74 -20.32 10.66
C ASN A 64 6.86 -19.63 9.89
N ALA A 65 6.76 -18.31 9.77
CA ALA A 65 7.82 -17.46 9.28
C ALA A 65 8.40 -16.62 10.41
N TYR A 66 9.70 -16.31 10.29
CA TYR A 66 10.45 -15.59 11.30
C TYR A 66 11.53 -14.71 10.67
N MET A 67 11.68 -13.49 11.19
CA MET A 67 12.86 -12.66 10.96
C MET A 67 13.25 -11.88 12.20
N GLU A 68 14.50 -11.45 12.17
CA GLU A 68 15.05 -10.43 13.05
C GLU A 68 15.50 -9.26 12.18
N ALA A 69 15.19 -8.04 12.61
CA ALA A 69 15.66 -6.83 11.96
C ALA A 69 15.85 -5.75 13.00
N ASP A 70 16.96 -5.02 12.93
CA ASP A 70 17.14 -3.75 13.63
C ASP A 70 16.38 -2.66 12.85
N ILE A 71 15.22 -2.26 13.37
CA ILE A 71 14.34 -1.30 12.70
C ILE A 71 14.59 0.13 13.17
N ASN A 72 15.14 0.34 14.36
CA ASN A 72 15.31 1.65 14.99
C ASN A 72 16.79 2.12 15.04
N LYS A 73 17.72 1.28 14.56
CA LYS A 73 19.18 1.47 14.53
C LYS A 73 19.84 1.59 15.91
N ASP A 74 19.30 0.91 16.92
CA ASP A 74 19.88 0.83 18.26
C ASP A 74 20.85 -0.36 18.45
N GLU A 75 21.15 -1.10 17.37
CA GLU A 75 21.95 -2.34 17.34
C GLU A 75 21.29 -3.55 18.04
N ILE A 76 20.00 -3.45 18.36
CA ILE A 76 19.18 -4.52 18.93
C ILE A 76 18.13 -4.93 17.90
N ASN A 77 18.14 -6.21 17.53
CA ASN A 77 17.13 -6.69 16.59
C ASN A 77 15.77 -6.87 17.27
N GLU A 78 14.74 -6.27 16.69
CA GLU A 78 13.37 -6.68 16.88
C GLU A 78 13.08 -8.00 16.16
N LYS A 79 12.04 -8.71 16.62
CA LYS A 79 11.63 -10.01 16.06
C LYS A 79 10.24 -9.95 15.51
N PHE A 80 10.03 -10.74 14.46
CA PHE A 80 8.75 -10.83 13.77
C PHE A 80 8.38 -12.28 13.54
N THR A 81 7.12 -12.64 13.75
CA THR A 81 6.60 -13.97 13.40
C THR A 81 5.27 -13.90 12.68
N ILE A 82 5.04 -14.86 11.78
CA ILE A 82 3.73 -15.14 11.19
C ILE A 82 3.44 -16.61 11.44
N ARG A 83 2.35 -16.93 12.15
CA ARG A 83 1.97 -18.30 12.50
C ARG A 83 0.47 -18.44 12.78
N LEU A 84 0.03 -19.68 12.92
CA LEU A 84 -1.29 -19.99 13.45
C LEU A 84 -1.32 -19.75 14.97
N GLY A 85 -2.33 -19.03 15.44
CA GLY A 85 -2.58 -18.80 16.85
C GLY A 85 -3.13 -20.03 17.56
N ASN A 86 -3.00 -20.06 18.90
CA ASN A 86 -3.54 -21.13 19.74
C ASN A 86 -4.58 -20.57 20.72
N PRO A 87 -5.87 -21.01 20.69
CA PRO A 87 -6.39 -22.17 19.97
C PRO A 87 -6.87 -21.93 18.53
N LYS A 88 -6.99 -20.68 18.07
CA LYS A 88 -7.46 -20.30 16.73
C LYS A 88 -6.86 -18.96 16.30
N GLY A 89 -7.06 -18.59 15.04
CA GLY A 89 -6.72 -17.29 14.48
C GLY A 89 -5.30 -17.22 13.92
N THR A 90 -4.93 -16.05 13.40
CA THR A 90 -3.60 -15.76 12.88
C THR A 90 -2.86 -14.85 13.85
N GLU A 91 -1.61 -15.22 14.17
CA GLU A 91 -0.71 -14.38 14.95
C GLU A 91 0.36 -13.80 14.01
N ILE A 92 0.35 -12.47 13.85
CA ILE A 92 1.39 -11.71 13.13
C ILE A 92 2.06 -10.80 14.15
N MET A 93 3.11 -11.31 14.78
CA MET A 93 3.64 -10.72 16.00
C MET A 93 4.86 -9.85 15.73
N TYR A 94 4.91 -8.73 16.42
CA TYR A 94 6.10 -7.92 16.65
C TYR A 94 6.59 -8.14 18.08
N TYR A 95 7.91 -8.24 18.26
CA TYR A 95 8.56 -8.30 19.56
C TYR A 95 9.73 -7.31 19.61
N ASN A 96 9.81 -6.54 20.69
CA ASN A 96 11.05 -5.88 21.10
C ASN A 96 11.48 -6.44 22.48
N GLU A 97 12.48 -5.81 23.11
CA GLU A 97 12.98 -6.27 24.41
C GLU A 97 11.95 -6.23 25.55
N LYS A 98 10.93 -5.37 25.46
CA LYS A 98 10.01 -5.06 26.55
C LYS A 98 8.62 -5.64 26.35
N THR A 99 8.17 -5.77 25.10
CA THR A 99 6.78 -6.03 24.77
C THR A 99 6.63 -6.85 23.50
N CYS A 100 5.46 -7.47 23.36
CA CYS A 100 5.03 -8.15 22.16
C CYS A 100 3.59 -7.79 21.84
N VAL A 101 3.29 -7.66 20.54
CA VAL A 101 1.97 -7.27 20.07
C VAL A 101 1.63 -8.00 18.77
N ASN A 102 0.36 -8.41 18.63
CA ASN A 102 -0.16 -8.89 17.36
C ASN A 102 -0.51 -7.66 16.52
N LEU A 103 0.13 -7.50 15.36
CA LEU A 103 -0.08 -6.34 14.48
C LEU A 103 -1.54 -6.23 14.03
N LEU A 104 -2.23 -7.36 13.86
CA LEU A 104 -3.64 -7.39 13.50
C LEU A 104 -4.55 -6.71 14.55
N ASP A 105 -4.18 -6.74 15.84
CA ASP A 105 -4.96 -6.14 16.93
C ASP A 105 -4.86 -4.62 16.97
N LEU A 106 -3.89 -4.02 16.26
CA LEU A 106 -3.62 -2.58 16.24
C LEU A 106 -4.40 -1.84 15.16
N ILE A 107 -5.01 -2.58 14.25
CA ILE A 107 -5.69 -2.02 13.08
C ILE A 107 -6.92 -1.22 13.51
N VAL A 108 -7.11 -0.03 12.92
CA VAL A 108 -8.32 0.78 13.10
C VAL A 108 -9.08 0.96 11.78
N ASN A 109 -10.40 1.12 11.88
CA ASN A 109 -11.32 1.33 10.75
C ASN A 109 -11.47 0.15 9.76
N ASP A 110 -11.02 -1.05 10.14
CA ASP A 110 -11.23 -2.31 9.41
C ASP A 110 -10.87 -2.25 7.90
N PRO A 111 -9.60 -1.93 7.56
CA PRO A 111 -9.08 -1.95 6.18
C PRO A 111 -9.17 -3.34 5.53
N LEU A 112 -9.29 -4.40 6.32
CA LEU A 112 -9.35 -5.77 5.85
C LEU A 112 -10.77 -6.29 5.61
N LYS A 113 -11.81 -5.46 5.82
CA LYS A 113 -13.22 -5.84 5.71
C LYS A 113 -13.60 -6.60 4.42
N ASN A 114 -12.96 -6.24 3.30
CA ASN A 114 -13.24 -6.85 1.99
C ASN A 114 -12.14 -7.83 1.55
N SER A 115 -11.12 -8.06 2.39
CA SER A 115 -10.06 -9.02 2.09
C SER A 115 -10.56 -10.43 2.35
N SER A 116 -10.12 -11.39 1.52
CA SER A 116 -10.36 -12.82 1.77
C SER A 116 -9.14 -13.51 2.39
N ALA A 117 -8.22 -12.74 2.98
CA ALA A 117 -6.99 -13.25 3.59
C ALA A 117 -7.22 -14.18 4.77
N PHE A 118 -8.38 -14.09 5.43
CA PHE A 118 -8.73 -14.89 6.59
C PHE A 118 -10.10 -15.56 6.41
N ASP A 119 -10.26 -16.75 7.00
CA ASP A 119 -11.55 -17.44 7.07
C ASP A 119 -12.42 -16.94 8.25
N ASP A 120 -13.62 -17.50 8.41
CA ASP A 120 -14.55 -17.15 9.51
C ASP A 120 -13.99 -17.46 10.92
N ARG A 121 -12.83 -18.11 11.03
CA ARG A 121 -12.13 -18.44 12.28
C ARG A 121 -10.84 -17.62 12.43
N GLU A 122 -10.65 -16.60 11.59
CA GLU A 122 -9.46 -15.75 11.51
C GLU A 122 -8.19 -16.54 11.14
N GLU A 123 -8.32 -17.75 10.59
CA GLU A 123 -7.21 -18.56 10.11
C GLU A 123 -6.79 -18.09 8.71
N PRO A 124 -5.50 -18.20 8.33
CA PRO A 124 -5.04 -17.80 7.00
C PRO A 124 -5.76 -18.55 5.89
N ASN A 125 -6.25 -17.84 4.89
CA ASN A 125 -6.75 -18.47 3.66
C ASN A 125 -5.58 -19.16 2.94
N GLU A 126 -5.79 -20.42 2.52
CA GLU A 126 -4.76 -21.25 1.90
C GLU A 126 -4.16 -20.64 0.63
N ASP A 127 -4.95 -19.87 -0.13
CA ASP A 127 -4.52 -19.26 -1.39
C ASP A 127 -3.89 -17.87 -1.22
N TYR A 128 -3.90 -17.33 0.00
CA TYR A 128 -3.26 -16.06 0.32
C TYR A 128 -1.81 -16.24 0.74
N TYR A 129 -1.06 -15.17 0.59
CA TYR A 129 0.30 -15.01 1.06
C TYR A 129 0.34 -13.86 2.06
N PHE A 130 1.31 -13.95 2.96
CA PHE A 130 1.55 -13.01 4.02
C PHE A 130 3.01 -12.62 3.95
N GLN A 131 3.27 -11.32 3.87
CA GLN A 131 4.60 -10.78 3.85
C GLN A 131 4.72 -9.69 4.89
N LEU A 132 5.79 -9.71 5.66
CA LEU A 132 6.15 -8.60 6.52
C LEU A 132 7.51 -8.08 6.07
N SER A 133 7.59 -6.80 5.75
CA SER A 133 8.80 -6.12 5.30
C SER A 133 9.12 -4.94 6.21
N CYS A 134 10.40 -4.58 6.34
CA CYS A 134 10.82 -3.36 7.03
C CYS A 134 11.45 -2.39 6.03
N TYR A 135 11.01 -1.13 6.02
CA TYR A 135 11.54 -0.10 5.13
C TYR A 135 11.41 1.29 5.72
N ASP A 136 12.43 2.13 5.53
CA ASP A 136 12.51 3.52 6.02
C ASP A 136 11.79 4.45 5.01
N LEU A 137 10.47 4.62 5.18
CA LEU A 137 9.59 5.26 4.19
C LEU A 137 9.78 6.78 4.15
N ASP A 138 10.11 7.42 5.27
CA ASP A 138 10.29 8.88 5.36
C ASP A 138 11.76 9.34 5.49
N HIS A 139 12.70 8.40 5.50
CA HIS A 139 14.15 8.65 5.59
C HIS A 139 14.59 9.29 6.91
N ASP A 140 13.85 9.09 8.00
CA ASP A 140 14.26 9.54 9.33
C ASP A 140 15.30 8.60 9.98
N GLY A 141 15.47 7.40 9.41
CA GLY A 141 16.41 6.39 9.85
C GLY A 141 15.77 5.23 10.60
N VAL A 142 14.51 5.32 10.98
CA VAL A 142 13.68 4.26 11.57
C VAL A 142 12.87 3.61 10.44
N LYS A 143 12.77 2.29 10.45
CA LYS A 143 12.00 1.55 9.45
C LYS A 143 10.55 1.39 9.90
N GLU A 144 9.62 1.70 9.00
CA GLU A 144 8.24 1.25 9.09
C GLU A 144 8.13 -0.26 8.86
N ILE A 145 7.09 -0.83 9.45
CA ILE A 145 6.68 -2.22 9.27
C ILE A 145 5.55 -2.24 8.23
N ILE A 146 5.74 -3.00 7.16
CA ILE A 146 4.77 -3.16 6.06
C ILE A 146 4.29 -4.61 6.07
N LEU A 147 3.04 -4.83 6.47
CA LEU A 147 2.37 -6.13 6.43
C LEU A 147 1.49 -6.21 5.20
N SER A 148 1.89 -6.99 4.21
CA SER A 148 1.16 -7.23 2.98
C SER A 148 0.44 -8.57 3.01
N LEU A 149 -0.82 -8.57 2.61
CA LEU A 149 -1.67 -9.74 2.47
C LEU A 149 -2.25 -9.75 1.06
N GLY A 150 -2.13 -10.86 0.35
CA GLY A 150 -2.67 -10.93 -1.00
C GLY A 150 -2.61 -12.31 -1.64
N ASP A 151 -3.30 -12.47 -2.76
CA ASP A 151 -3.40 -13.74 -3.49
C ASP A 151 -2.37 -13.88 -4.63
N MET A 152 -1.38 -12.96 -4.67
CA MET A 152 -0.38 -12.85 -5.74
C MET A 152 -0.99 -12.62 -7.14
N SER A 153 -2.22 -12.11 -7.21
CA SER A 153 -2.92 -11.84 -8.47
C SER A 153 -3.77 -10.56 -8.43
N ALA A 154 -4.96 -10.62 -7.84
CA ALA A 154 -6.02 -9.63 -7.97
C ALA A 154 -6.41 -8.96 -6.65
N ASP A 155 -5.84 -9.41 -5.53
CA ASP A 155 -6.01 -8.75 -4.23
C ASP A 155 -4.66 -8.62 -3.54
N GLU A 156 -4.30 -7.39 -3.17
CA GLU A 156 -3.22 -7.10 -2.26
C GLU A 156 -3.56 -5.88 -1.39
N THR A 157 -3.48 -6.05 -0.08
CA THR A 157 -3.58 -4.97 0.91
C THR A 157 -2.30 -4.93 1.72
N SER A 158 -1.67 -3.76 1.77
CA SER A 158 -0.48 -3.52 2.59
C SER A 158 -0.83 -2.59 3.74
N LEU A 159 -0.68 -3.07 4.97
CA LEU A 159 -0.89 -2.33 6.22
C LEU A 159 0.45 -1.77 6.68
N ILE A 160 0.50 -0.47 6.95
CA ILE A 160 1.71 0.22 7.36
C ILE A 160 1.61 0.53 8.85
N TYR A 161 2.69 0.24 9.57
CA TYR A 161 2.85 0.58 10.97
C TYR A 161 4.18 1.31 11.17
N ARG A 162 4.19 2.25 12.10
CA ARG A 162 5.42 2.88 12.57
C ARG A 162 5.78 2.40 13.97
N VAL A 163 7.05 2.45 14.29
CA VAL A 163 7.55 2.25 15.65
C VAL A 163 7.21 3.48 16.49
N SER A 164 7.06 3.28 17.79
CA SER A 164 6.75 4.34 18.72
C SER A 164 7.77 4.35 19.87
N ASP A 165 8.15 5.55 20.29
CA ASP A 165 9.05 5.77 21.42
C ASP A 165 8.42 5.40 22.78
N PHE A 166 7.13 5.07 22.81
CA PHE A 166 6.41 4.72 24.02
C PHE A 166 6.48 3.22 24.30
N ASP A 167 7.05 2.85 25.45
CA ASP A 167 7.22 1.45 25.88
C ASP A 167 5.92 0.62 25.87
N ASP A 168 4.77 1.24 26.20
CA ASP A 168 3.48 0.55 26.31
C ASP A 168 2.76 0.36 24.95
N ILE A 169 3.15 1.13 23.94
CA ILE A 169 2.56 1.09 22.59
C ILE A 169 3.74 1.09 21.62
N PRO A 170 4.38 -0.07 21.37
CA PRO A 170 5.64 -0.12 20.66
C PRO A 170 5.48 0.13 19.15
N VAL A 171 4.26 -0.07 18.64
CA VAL A 171 3.92 -0.01 17.22
C VAL A 171 2.55 0.64 17.06
N ILE A 172 2.40 1.48 16.03
CA ILE A 172 1.17 2.22 15.76
C ILE A 172 0.80 2.01 14.28
N TYR A 173 -0.43 1.57 14.02
CA TYR A 173 -0.98 1.50 12.66
C TYR A 173 -1.20 2.92 12.09
N VAL A 174 -0.69 3.17 10.88
CA VAL A 174 -0.72 4.51 10.25
C VAL A 174 -1.54 4.57 8.97
N GLY A 175 -1.88 3.43 8.38
CA GLY A 175 -2.76 3.36 7.21
C GLY A 175 -2.59 2.08 6.40
N ALA A 176 -3.33 2.02 5.29
CA ALA A 176 -3.30 0.90 4.37
C ALA A 176 -3.22 1.39 2.92
N ALA A 177 -2.41 0.70 2.11
CA ALA A 177 -2.34 0.83 0.67
C ALA A 177 -3.04 -0.36 0.02
N TYR A 178 -3.83 -0.10 -1.03
CA TYR A 178 -4.64 -1.11 -1.71
C TYR A 178 -4.24 -1.20 -3.18
N GLY A 179 -4.04 -2.43 -3.64
CA GLY A 179 -3.66 -2.68 -5.03
C GLY A 179 -3.88 -4.13 -5.45
N LEU A 180 -3.15 -4.49 -6.49
CA LEU A 180 -3.01 -5.82 -7.05
C LEU A 180 -1.55 -6.25 -6.90
N LYS A 181 -1.21 -7.41 -7.44
CA LYS A 181 0.16 -7.93 -7.49
C LYS A 181 1.18 -6.87 -7.94
N ASN A 182 2.37 -6.94 -7.33
CA ASN A 182 3.56 -6.14 -7.62
C ASN A 182 3.44 -4.72 -7.06
N MET A 183 2.94 -4.58 -5.83
CA MET A 183 3.12 -3.34 -5.07
C MET A 183 4.61 -3.15 -4.79
N TYR A 184 5.10 -1.90 -4.81
CA TYR A 184 6.52 -1.64 -4.62
C TYR A 184 6.79 -0.22 -4.12
N ILE A 185 7.99 -0.01 -3.58
CA ILE A 185 8.50 1.32 -3.26
C ILE A 185 9.09 1.96 -4.52
N SER A 186 8.61 3.14 -4.90
CA SER A 186 9.18 3.91 -6.01
C SER A 186 10.54 4.52 -5.62
N PRO A 187 11.36 4.97 -6.61
CA PRO A 187 12.59 5.71 -6.32
C PRO A 187 12.41 6.99 -5.50
N GLU A 188 11.19 7.50 -5.40
CA GLU A 188 10.80 8.67 -4.60
C GLU A 188 10.25 8.30 -3.21
N ASN A 189 10.33 7.02 -2.81
CA ASN A 189 9.75 6.44 -1.57
C ASN A 189 8.24 6.50 -1.46
N HIS A 190 7.56 6.54 -2.60
CA HIS A 190 6.13 6.37 -2.61
C HIS A 190 5.81 4.87 -2.69
N ILE A 191 4.70 4.46 -2.09
CA ILE A 191 4.17 3.12 -2.31
C ILE A 191 3.33 3.17 -3.59
N TYR A 192 3.77 2.48 -4.63
CA TYR A 192 3.02 2.34 -5.87
C TYR A 192 2.24 1.04 -5.84
N ALA A 193 0.91 1.16 -5.89
CA ALA A 193 -0.01 0.04 -5.82
C ALA A 193 -0.78 -0.11 -7.14
N PRO A 194 -0.47 -1.12 -7.97
CA PRO A 194 -1.19 -1.33 -9.23
C PRO A 194 -2.69 -1.54 -9.02
N TYR A 195 -3.51 -1.03 -9.94
CA TYR A 195 -4.95 -1.30 -9.96
C TYR A 195 -5.52 -1.39 -11.38
N GLY A 196 -6.61 -2.14 -11.50
CA GLY A 196 -7.26 -2.41 -12.79
C GLY A 196 -6.35 -3.15 -13.79
N THR A 197 -6.61 -2.98 -15.08
CA THR A 197 -5.91 -3.71 -16.16
C THR A 197 -5.11 -2.81 -17.10
N ALA A 198 -5.13 -1.49 -16.86
CA ALA A 198 -4.54 -0.49 -17.75
C ALA A 198 -3.18 0.06 -17.26
N GLY A 199 -2.50 -0.66 -16.36
CA GLY A 199 -1.22 -0.21 -15.79
C GLY A 199 -1.36 1.05 -14.92
N LEU A 200 -2.53 1.25 -14.31
CA LEU A 200 -2.78 2.36 -13.41
C LEU A 200 -2.18 2.05 -12.03
N LEU A 201 -1.75 3.08 -11.31
CA LEU A 201 -1.12 2.98 -10.00
C LEU A 201 -1.80 3.96 -9.05
N ASN A 202 -2.20 3.46 -7.88
CA ASN A 202 -2.42 4.32 -6.73
C ASN A 202 -1.05 4.69 -6.19
N ASP A 203 -0.88 5.95 -5.83
CA ASP A 203 0.35 6.49 -5.27
C ASP A 203 0.07 6.83 -3.80
N TYR A 204 0.82 6.23 -2.87
CA TYR A 204 0.72 6.53 -1.45
C TYR A 204 2.02 7.10 -0.89
N ILE A 205 1.91 8.10 -0.02
CA ILE A 205 3.02 8.79 0.60
C ILE A 205 2.88 8.64 2.12
N TYR A 206 3.92 8.15 2.77
CA TYR A 206 4.05 8.20 4.22
C TYR A 206 4.73 9.50 4.62
N LYS A 207 4.08 10.27 5.49
CA LYS A 207 4.58 11.57 5.95
C LYS A 207 3.90 11.98 7.24
N ASP A 208 4.60 12.67 8.13
CA ASP A 208 4.03 13.23 9.37
C ASP A 208 3.26 12.13 10.16
N ASP A 209 3.88 10.95 10.29
CA ASP A 209 3.35 9.74 10.94
C ASP A 209 2.04 9.16 10.35
N LYS A 210 1.73 9.47 9.08
CA LYS A 210 0.48 9.06 8.43
C LYS A 210 0.70 8.64 6.99
N LEU A 211 -0.11 7.69 6.54
CA LEU A 211 -0.20 7.34 5.13
C LEU A 211 -1.27 8.18 4.44
N TYR A 212 -0.92 8.77 3.31
CA TYR A 212 -1.83 9.51 2.44
C TYR A 212 -1.86 8.90 1.06
N GLU A 213 -3.03 8.88 0.42
CA GLU A 213 -3.10 8.72 -1.03
C GLU A 213 -2.71 10.05 -1.67
N ALA A 214 -1.71 10.03 -2.54
CA ALA A 214 -1.29 11.20 -3.29
C ALA A 214 -2.42 11.59 -4.26
N VAL A 215 -3.01 12.76 -4.03
CA VAL A 215 -4.00 13.33 -4.93
C VAL A 215 -3.25 14.26 -5.89
N ASP A 216 -3.34 13.97 -7.19
CA ASP A 216 -2.86 14.84 -8.27
C ASP A 216 -3.54 16.23 -8.27
#